data_AF-A0A4Y2W5C7-F1
#
_entry.id   AF-A0A4Y2W5C7-F1
#
_cell.length_a   1.000
_cell.length_b   1.000
_cell.length_c   1.000
_cell.angle_alpha   90.00
_cell.angle_beta   90.00
_cell.angle_gamma   90.00
#
_symmetry.space_group_name_H-M   'P 1'
#
loop_
_entity.id
_entity.type
_entity.pdbx_description
1 polymer ?
#
loop_
_entity_poly.entity_id
_entity_poly.type
_entity_poly.pdbx_seq_one_letter_code
_entity_poly.pdbx_strand_id
1 'polypeptide(L)'
;MLYFLISNLHKLSLTVHTFPLSLAKVKSILQKIVNAEDEEKRLNFEEDLDELITNVQFANDECDFGMGLELGIDLFCFGDPYLHSHILGILPLAYNLLKRPKYAEIVKFHLANRKKSHNLNTLD
;
A
#
# COMPACT_ATOMS: atom_id res chain seq x y z
N MET A 1 -18.67 -2.04 -6.00
CA MET A 1 -18.34 -1.37 -7.28
C MET A 1 -16.87 -0.95 -7.38
N LEU A 2 -16.23 -0.52 -6.28
CA LEU A 2 -14.79 -0.19 -6.26
C LEU A 2 -13.86 -1.39 -6.55
N TYR A 3 -14.16 -2.57 -6.00
CA TYR A 3 -13.38 -3.80 -6.24
C TYR A 3 -13.31 -4.21 -7.73
N PHE A 4 -14.40 -4.04 -8.48
CA PHE A 4 -14.47 -4.42 -9.89
C PHE A 4 -13.66 -3.48 -10.80
N LEU A 5 -13.53 -2.21 -10.41
CA LEU A 5 -12.66 -1.24 -11.08
C LEU A 5 -11.18 -1.51 -10.78
N ILE A 6 -10.85 -1.90 -9.54
CA ILE A 6 -9.47 -2.23 -9.13
C ILE A 6 -8.99 -3.52 -9.81
N SER A 7 -9.83 -4.56 -9.89
CA SER A 7 -9.48 -5.82 -10.60
C SER A 7 -9.30 -5.64 -12.11
N ASN A 8 -9.89 -4.60 -12.73
CA ASN A 8 -9.70 -4.31 -14.15
C ASN A 8 -8.52 -3.36 -14.43
N LEU A 9 -7.99 -2.66 -13.42
CA LEU A 9 -6.79 -1.83 -13.56
C LEU A 9 -5.52 -2.67 -13.77
N HIS A 10 -5.52 -3.94 -13.32
CA HIS A 10 -4.47 -4.93 -13.58
C HIS A 10 -4.21 -5.21 -15.08
N LYS A 11 -5.17 -4.85 -15.96
CA LYS A 11 -5.08 -5.09 -17.41
C LYS A 11 -4.68 -3.87 -18.23
N LEU A 12 -4.51 -2.70 -17.63
CA LEU A 12 -4.11 -1.49 -18.37
C LEU A 12 -2.57 -1.38 -18.40
N SER A 13 -1.99 -2.06 -19.40
CA SER A 13 -0.59 -2.02 -19.83
C SER A 13 0.09 -0.65 -19.68
N LEU A 14 1.19 -0.61 -18.92
CA LEU A 14 2.55 -0.25 -19.33
C LEU A 14 3.40 -0.11 -18.05
N THR A 15 4.44 -0.96 -17.90
CA THR A 15 5.32 -1.20 -16.72
C THR A 15 4.73 -2.15 -15.66
N VAL A 16 4.81 -3.47 -15.89
CA VAL A 16 4.59 -4.45 -14.82
C VAL A 16 5.69 -5.49 -14.91
N HIS A 17 6.82 -5.25 -14.23
CA HIS A 17 7.58 -6.36 -13.69
C HIS A 17 6.60 -7.10 -12.77
N THR A 18 6.31 -8.36 -13.08
CA THR A 18 5.29 -9.13 -12.37
C THR A 18 5.59 -9.08 -10.86
N PHE A 19 4.66 -8.56 -10.06
CA PHE A 19 4.84 -8.48 -8.61
C PHE A 19 5.26 -9.86 -8.09
N PRO A 20 6.37 -9.97 -7.33
CA PRO A 20 7.02 -11.26 -7.06
C PRO A 20 6.20 -12.19 -6.17
N LEU A 21 5.11 -11.70 -5.56
CA LEU A 21 4.21 -12.48 -4.72
C LEU A 21 2.76 -12.45 -5.23
N SER A 22 2.04 -13.54 -5.01
CA SER A 22 0.59 -13.52 -5.21
C SER A 22 -0.10 -12.64 -4.16
N LEU A 23 -1.20 -11.99 -4.52
CA LEU A 23 -2.05 -11.21 -3.61
C LEU A 23 -2.42 -12.00 -2.33
N ALA A 24 -2.60 -13.31 -2.45
CA ALA A 24 -2.88 -14.20 -1.32
C ALA A 24 -1.71 -14.28 -0.32
N LYS A 25 -0.47 -14.25 -0.81
CA LYS A 25 0.73 -14.30 0.02
C LYS A 25 0.99 -12.96 0.70
N VAL A 26 0.83 -11.83 -0.01
CA VAL A 26 0.88 -10.49 0.60
C VAL A 26 -0.14 -10.39 1.73
N LYS A 27 -1.40 -10.75 1.46
CA LYS A 27 -2.45 -10.76 2.49
C LYS A 27 -2.10 -11.63 3.71
N SER A 28 -1.50 -12.80 3.49
CA SER A 28 -1.07 -13.70 4.56
C SER A 28 0.01 -13.07 5.44
N ILE A 29 1.02 -12.42 4.85
CA ILE A 29 2.06 -11.68 5.58
C ILE A 29 1.42 -10.58 6.43
N LEU A 30 0.56 -9.75 5.85
CA LEU A 30 -0.11 -8.66 6.58
C LEU A 30 -0.99 -9.17 7.73
N GLN A 31 -1.69 -10.30 7.53
CA GLN A 31 -2.47 -10.93 8.60
C GLN A 31 -1.59 -11.43 9.74
N LYS A 32 -0.40 -11.96 9.45
CA LYS A 32 0.54 -12.41 10.48
C LYS A 32 1.11 -11.24 11.27
N ILE A 33 1.46 -10.14 10.61
CA ILE A 33 1.95 -8.91 11.26
C ILE A 33 0.90 -8.36 12.23
N VAL A 34 -0.34 -8.19 11.77
CA VAL A 34 -1.40 -7.56 12.57
C VAL A 34 -1.90 -8.46 13.70
N ASN A 35 -1.91 -9.77 13.51
CA ASN A 35 -2.35 -10.74 14.54
C ASN A 35 -1.21 -11.27 15.41
N ALA A 36 0.02 -10.75 15.28
CA ALA A 36 1.15 -11.22 16.06
C ALA A 36 0.92 -10.96 17.57
N GLU A 37 0.97 -12.02 18.36
CA GLU A 37 0.77 -11.97 19.81
C GLU A 37 1.94 -11.30 20.56
N ASP A 38 3.13 -11.34 19.96
CA ASP A 38 4.38 -10.84 20.53
C ASP A 38 5.08 -9.91 19.52
N GLU A 39 5.80 -8.93 20.05
CA GLU A 39 6.62 -7.99 19.28
C GLU A 39 7.75 -8.71 18.53
N GLU A 40 8.40 -9.72 19.13
CA GLU A 40 9.46 -10.48 18.45
C GLU A 40 8.95 -11.20 17.19
N LYS A 41 7.78 -11.85 17.29
CA LYS A 41 7.15 -12.51 16.12
C LYS A 41 6.73 -11.50 15.07
N ARG A 42 6.25 -10.32 15.50
CA ARG A 42 5.84 -9.25 14.61
C ARG A 42 7.01 -8.72 13.80
N LEU A 43 8.15 -8.46 14.45
CA LEU A 43 9.39 -8.04 13.80
C LEU A 43 9.83 -9.05 12.73
N ASN A 44 9.80 -10.34 13.03
CA ASN A 44 10.13 -11.38 12.03
C ASN A 44 9.19 -11.36 10.82
N PHE A 45 7.90 -11.07 10.99
CA PHE A 45 6.97 -10.94 9.86
C PHE A 45 7.09 -9.59 9.15
N GLU A 46 7.61 -8.57 9.83
CA GLU A 46 7.86 -7.25 9.29
C GLU A 46 9.09 -7.25 8.38
N GLU A 47 10.10 -8.09 8.66
CA GLU A 47 11.23 -8.35 7.74
C GLU A 47 10.74 -8.79 6.35
N ASP A 48 9.73 -9.66 6.28
CA ASP A 48 9.12 -10.08 4.99
C ASP A 48 8.48 -8.88 4.24
N LEU A 49 7.90 -7.91 4.98
CA LEU A 49 7.32 -6.71 4.39
C LEU A 49 8.41 -5.73 3.95
N ASP A 50 9.46 -5.56 4.73
CA ASP A 50 10.62 -4.72 4.42
C ASP A 50 11.36 -5.20 3.17
N GLU A 51 11.46 -6.52 2.96
CA GLU A 51 11.99 -7.09 1.72
C GLU A 51 11.14 -6.68 0.51
N LEU A 52 9.81 -6.71 0.63
CA LEU A 52 8.91 -6.26 -0.44
C LEU A 52 9.06 -4.77 -0.72
N ILE A 53 9.22 -3.96 0.31
CA ILE A 53 9.44 -2.51 0.17
C ILE A 53 10.79 -2.25 -0.51
N THR A 54 11.81 -3.02 -0.17
CA THR A 54 13.13 -2.94 -0.83
C THR A 54 13.02 -3.26 -2.32
N ASN A 55 12.28 -4.31 -2.68
CA ASN A 55 12.00 -4.64 -4.08
C ASN A 55 11.24 -3.52 -4.81
N VAL A 56 10.29 -2.86 -4.14
CA VAL A 56 9.62 -1.67 -4.68
C VAL A 56 10.60 -0.53 -4.95
N GLN A 57 11.60 -0.32 -4.10
CA GLN A 57 12.62 0.72 -4.35
C GLN A 57 13.49 0.38 -5.57
N PHE A 58 13.91 -0.88 -5.73
CA PHE A 58 14.60 -1.30 -6.95
C PHE A 58 13.73 -1.10 -8.20
N ALA A 59 12.44 -1.44 -8.13
CA ALA A 59 11.50 -1.20 -9.22
C ALA A 59 11.36 0.30 -9.53
N ASN A 60 11.32 1.16 -8.51
CA ASN A 60 11.29 2.61 -8.71
C ASN A 60 12.54 3.12 -9.43
N ASP A 61 13.73 2.62 -9.08
CA ASP A 61 15.00 2.98 -9.75
C ASP A 61 14.99 2.55 -11.23
N GLU A 62 14.31 1.44 -11.55
CA GLU A 62 14.09 0.93 -12.91
C GLU A 62 12.89 1.57 -13.63
N CYS A 63 12.31 2.63 -13.06
CA CYS A 63 11.12 3.33 -13.57
C CYS A 63 9.84 2.50 -13.63
N ASP A 64 9.79 1.36 -12.92
CA ASP A 64 8.58 0.58 -12.69
C ASP A 64 7.84 1.03 -11.43
N PHE A 65 7.22 2.19 -11.52
CA PHE A 65 6.47 2.80 -10.41
C PHE A 65 5.16 2.08 -10.10
N GLY A 66 4.75 1.13 -10.96
CA GLY A 66 3.52 0.36 -10.80
C GLY A 66 3.56 -0.53 -9.57
N MET A 67 4.73 -1.11 -9.26
CA MET A 67 4.92 -2.01 -8.14
C MET A 67 4.64 -1.33 -6.79
N GLY A 68 5.17 -0.12 -6.59
CA GLY A 68 4.90 0.67 -5.38
C GLY A 68 3.44 1.09 -5.27
N LEU A 69 2.80 1.45 -6.39
CA LEU A 69 1.37 1.77 -6.38
C LEU A 69 0.52 0.56 -5.96
N GLU A 70 0.81 -0.62 -6.49
CA GLU A 70 0.08 -1.85 -6.18
C GLU A 70 0.22 -2.23 -4.70
N LEU A 71 1.46 -2.35 -4.19
CA LEU A 71 1.71 -2.68 -2.79
C LEU A 71 1.06 -1.66 -1.85
N GLY A 72 1.20 -0.37 -2.15
CA GLY A 72 0.62 0.69 -1.34
C GLY A 72 -0.91 0.64 -1.29
N ILE A 73 -1.57 0.27 -2.39
CA ILE A 73 -3.03 0.08 -2.43
C ILE A 73 -3.42 -1.15 -1.62
N ASP A 74 -2.68 -2.26 -1.73
CA ASP A 74 -2.96 -3.48 -0.97
C ASP A 74 -2.88 -3.24 0.54
N LEU A 75 -1.83 -2.54 1.01
CA LEU A 75 -1.69 -2.13 2.41
C LEU A 75 -2.85 -1.21 2.85
N PHE A 76 -3.21 -0.23 2.00
CA PHE A 76 -4.31 0.68 2.29
C PHE A 76 -5.65 -0.05 2.41
N CYS A 77 -5.93 -0.99 1.50
CA CYS A 77 -7.13 -1.81 1.47
C CYS A 77 -7.19 -2.84 2.61
N PHE A 78 -6.05 -3.31 3.11
CA PHE A 78 -6.00 -4.15 4.31
C PHE A 78 -6.61 -3.42 5.52
N GLY A 79 -6.31 -2.12 5.65
CA GLY A 79 -7.08 -1.22 6.49
C GLY A 79 -6.64 -1.12 7.96
N ASP A 80 -5.49 -1.70 8.30
CA ASP A 80 -4.98 -1.66 9.67
C ASP A 80 -4.15 -0.38 9.95
N PRO A 81 -4.33 0.30 11.11
CA PRO A 81 -3.52 1.44 11.54
C PRO A 81 -2.01 1.20 11.58
N TYR A 82 -1.57 -0.03 11.90
CA TYR A 82 -0.16 -0.39 11.94
C TYR A 82 0.57 -0.11 10.63
N LEU A 83 -0.14 -0.26 9.50
CA LEU A 83 0.42 -0.11 8.17
C LEU A 83 0.47 1.34 7.68
N HIS A 84 -0.05 2.32 8.43
CA HIS A 84 -0.18 3.71 7.94
C HIS A 84 1.17 4.36 7.64
N SER A 85 2.20 4.09 8.45
CA SER A 85 3.57 4.56 8.20
C SER A 85 4.10 4.06 6.86
N HIS A 86 3.98 2.76 6.61
CA HIS A 86 4.37 2.12 5.35
C HIS A 86 3.61 2.69 4.15
N ILE A 87 2.29 2.85 4.27
CA ILE A 87 1.46 3.43 3.20
C ILE A 87 1.91 4.87 2.88
N LEU A 88 2.21 5.68 3.90
CA LEU A 88 2.69 7.05 3.72
C LEU A 88 4.09 7.13 3.09
N GLY A 89 4.93 6.11 3.27
CA GLY A 89 6.21 5.99 2.58
C GLY A 89 6.06 5.63 1.11
N ILE A 90 5.10 4.77 0.77
CA ILE A 90 4.99 4.16 -0.56
C ILE A 90 4.05 4.94 -1.49
N LEU A 91 2.79 5.15 -1.09
CA LEU A 91 1.76 5.68 -2.00
C LEU A 91 2.03 7.11 -2.48
N PRO A 92 2.40 8.07 -1.60
CA PRO A 92 2.74 9.41 -2.05
C PRO A 92 3.88 9.43 -3.07
N LEU A 93 4.92 8.61 -2.85
CA LEU A 93 6.06 8.50 -3.76
C LEU A 93 5.61 7.95 -5.12
N ALA A 94 4.89 6.82 -5.13
CA ALA A 94 4.37 6.21 -6.35
C ALA A 94 3.47 7.17 -7.14
N TYR A 95 2.56 7.88 -6.48
CA TYR A 95 1.72 8.88 -7.13
C TYR A 95 2.52 10.04 -7.73
N ASN A 96 3.57 10.52 -7.05
CA ASN A 96 4.43 11.56 -7.57
C ASN A 96 5.23 11.10 -8.80
N LEU A 97 5.81 9.90 -8.74
CA LEU A 97 6.56 9.30 -9.86
C LEU A 97 5.67 9.07 -11.10
N LEU A 98 4.40 8.70 -10.88
CA LEU A 98 3.38 8.57 -11.93
C LEU A 98 2.79 9.92 -12.41
N LYS A 99 3.32 11.06 -11.94
CA LYS A 99 2.84 12.41 -12.27
C LYS A 99 1.38 12.65 -11.86
N ARG A 100 0.96 12.09 -10.72
CA ARG A 100 -0.39 12.20 -10.12
C ARG A 100 -0.36 12.82 -8.70
N PRO A 101 0.25 13.99 -8.49
CA PRO A 101 0.53 14.53 -7.15
C PRO A 101 -0.72 14.80 -6.30
N LYS A 102 -1.87 15.11 -6.92
CA LYS A 102 -3.14 15.30 -6.20
C LYS A 102 -3.56 14.06 -5.40
N TYR A 103 -3.27 12.86 -5.90
CA TYR A 103 -3.57 11.63 -5.17
C TYR A 103 -2.62 11.39 -4.00
N ALA A 104 -1.37 11.87 -4.09
CA ALA A 104 -0.45 11.88 -2.97
C ALA A 104 -0.95 12.77 -1.82
N GLU A 105 -1.53 13.93 -2.13
CA GLU A 105 -2.15 14.80 -1.13
C GLU A 105 -3.37 14.14 -0.50
N ILE A 106 -4.28 13.60 -1.33
CA ILE A 106 -5.51 12.94 -0.87
C ILE A 106 -5.18 11.80 0.09
N VAL A 107 -4.21 10.93 -0.24
CA VAL A 107 -3.89 9.79 0.63
C VAL A 107 -3.27 10.25 1.97
N LYS A 108 -2.43 11.30 1.96
CA LYS A 108 -1.87 11.87 3.20
C LYS A 108 -2.97 12.41 4.12
N PHE A 109 -3.88 13.20 3.57
CA PHE A 109 -5.02 13.73 4.33
C PHE A 109 -5.97 12.63 4.81
N HIS A 110 -6.22 11.62 3.96
CA HIS A 110 -7.08 10.49 4.31
C HIS A 110 -6.49 9.72 5.48
N LEU A 111 -5.21 9.35 5.44
CA LEU A 111 -4.58 8.59 6.52
C LEU A 111 -4.47 9.39 7.81
N ALA A 112 -4.21 10.70 7.74
CA ALA A 112 -4.21 11.57 8.91
C ALA A 112 -5.58 11.62 9.63
N ASN A 113 -6.67 11.49 8.88
CA ASN A 113 -8.04 11.57 9.40
C ASN A 113 -8.87 10.35 9.01
N ARG A 114 -8.32 9.14 9.15
CA ARG A 114 -9.00 7.89 8.77
C ARG A 114 -10.06 7.52 9.81
N LYS A 115 -11.18 8.25 9.82
CA LYS A 115 -12.32 8.01 10.71
C LYS A 115 -13.09 6.76 10.26
N LYS A 116 -13.47 5.91 11.21
CA LYS A 116 -14.45 4.82 10.99
C LYS A 116 -15.91 5.30 11.12
N SER A 117 -16.12 6.53 11.58
CA SER A 117 -17.45 7.11 11.77
C SER A 117 -18.04 7.60 10.45
N HIS A 118 -19.37 7.59 10.35
CA HIS A 118 -20.10 8.05 9.15
C HIS A 118 -20.20 9.58 9.09
N ASN A 119 -19.74 10.27 10.14
CA ASN A 119 -19.72 11.72 10.20
C ASN A 119 -18.44 12.23 9.53
N LEU A 120 -18.58 12.60 8.27
CA LEU A 120 -17.50 13.06 7.39
C LEU A 120 -17.26 14.57 7.48
N ASN A 121 -17.92 15.28 8.39
CA ASN A 121 -17.67 16.71 8.56
C ASN A 121 -16.23 16.92 9.07
N THR A 122 -15.48 17.70 8.31
CA THR A 122 -14.09 18.12 8.59
C THR A 122 -13.95 19.64 8.75
N LEU A 123 -15.08 20.36 8.77
CA LEU A 123 -15.17 21.80 9.02
C LEU A 123 -15.77 21.99 10.41
N ASP A 124 -14.91 22.22 11.39
CA ASP A 124 -15.24 22.89 12.66
C ASP A 124 -14.60 24.28 12.63
#